data_AF-A0A6H1C8P5-F1
#
_entry.id   AF-A0A6H1C8P5-F1
#
_cell.length_a   1.000
_cell.length_b   1.000
_cell.length_c   1.000
_cell.angle_alpha   90.00
_cell.angle_beta   90.00
_cell.angle_gamma   90.00
#
_symmetry.space_group_name_H-M   'P 1'
#
loop_
_entity.id
_entity.type
_entity.pdbx_description
1 polymer ?
#
loop_
_entity_poly.entity_id
_entity_poly.type
_entity_poly.pdbx_seq_one_letter_code
_entity_poly.pdbx_strand_id
1 'polypeptide(L)' 'MNSEDRVLVQFAANWAPFGGAPPDEVFVTFGMTVDRYQRRLREILRTARATDSPTASGRADVARRAYKLMESVEPQRIR' A
#
# COMPACT_ATOMS: atom_id res chain seq x y z
N MET A 1 12.43 1.43 9.61
CA MET A 1 11.18 0.78 9.17
C MET A 1 10.64 -0.02 10.33
N ASN A 2 9.50 0.41 10.88
CA ASN A 2 8.90 -0.17 12.08
C ASN A 2 8.11 -1.45 11.75
N SER A 3 7.76 -2.25 12.77
CA SER A 3 6.97 -3.46 12.60
C SER A 3 5.59 -3.18 11.97
N GLU A 4 4.95 -2.08 12.34
CA GLU A 4 3.68 -1.61 11.76
C GLU A 4 3.81 -1.32 10.24
N ASP A 5 4.90 -0.67 9.83
CA ASP A 5 5.19 -0.36 8.42
C ASP A 5 5.31 -1.63 7.57
N ARG A 6 5.91 -2.68 8.13
CA ARG A 6 6.04 -3.98 7.45
C ARG A 6 4.70 -4.66 7.26
N VAL A 7 3.80 -4.58 8.24
CA VAL A 7 2.45 -5.13 8.15
C VAL A 7 1.62 -4.38 7.09
N LEU A 8 1.73 -3.05 7.04
CA LEU A 8 1.10 -2.22 6.02
C LEU A 8 1.54 -2.62 4.59
N VAL A 9 2.85 -2.78 4.38
CA VAL A 9 3.40 -3.19 3.07
C VAL A 9 3.01 -4.62 2.71
N GLN A 10 3.03 -5.55 3.68
CA GLN A 10 2.65 -6.95 3.44
C GLN A 10 1.16 -7.07 3.09
N PHE A 11 0.31 -6.31 3.77
CA PHE A 11 -1.11 -6.25 3.45
C PHE A 11 -1.34 -5.69 2.04
N ALA A 12 -0.68 -4.59 1.68
CA ALA A 12 -0.73 -4.04 0.32
C ALA A 12 -0.27 -5.06 -0.74
N ALA A 13 0.77 -5.85 -0.45
CA ALA A 13 1.28 -6.87 -1.36
C ALA A 13 0.30 -8.04 -1.54
N ASN A 14 -0.42 -8.43 -0.49
CA ASN A 14 -1.46 -9.46 -0.59
C ASN A 14 -2.63 -9.01 -1.46
N TRP A 15 -2.95 -7.72 -1.44
CA TRP A 15 -4.01 -7.11 -2.23
C TRP A 15 -3.58 -6.63 -3.62
N ALA A 16 -2.28 -6.68 -3.92
CA ALA A 16 -1.73 -6.24 -5.20
C ALA A 16 -2.32 -6.99 -6.42
N PRO A 17 -2.55 -8.32 -6.38
CA PRO A 17 -3.16 -9.05 -7.50
C PRO A 17 -4.61 -8.64 -7.77
N PHE A 18 -5.31 -8.09 -6.77
CA PHE A 18 -6.73 -7.73 -6.82
C PHE A 18 -6.94 -6.23 -7.11
N GLY A 19 -5.86 -5.48 -7.34
CA GLY A 19 -5.92 -4.04 -7.62
C GLY A 19 -5.91 -3.14 -6.38
N GLY A 20 -5.72 -3.70 -5.18
CA GLY A 20 -5.67 -2.94 -3.92
C GLY A 20 -6.65 -3.44 -2.88
N ALA A 21 -6.46 -2.99 -1.64
CA ALA A 21 -7.30 -3.40 -0.52
C ALA A 21 -8.57 -2.54 -0.44
N PRO A 22 -9.75 -3.15 -0.26
CA PRO A 22 -11.00 -2.40 -0.12
C PRO A 22 -11.04 -1.59 1.19
N PRO A 23 -11.76 -0.46 1.24
CA PRO A 23 -11.81 0.42 2.40
C PRO A 23 -12.29 -0.26 3.69
N ASP A 24 -13.29 -1.14 3.58
CA ASP A 24 -13.88 -1.85 4.72
C ASP A 24 -12.86 -2.76 5.41
N GLU A 25 -12.03 -3.43 4.62
CA GLU A 25 -11.05 -4.38 5.12
C GLU A 25 -9.81 -3.69 5.69
N VAL A 26 -9.44 -2.54 5.13
CA VAL A 26 -8.46 -1.63 5.74
C VAL A 26 -8.96 -1.15 7.10
N PHE A 27 -10.24 -0.79 7.21
CA PHE A 27 -10.83 -0.34 8.46
C PHE A 27 -10.91 -1.47 9.50
N VAL A 28 -11.33 -2.67 9.11
CA VAL A 28 -11.37 -3.86 9.98
C VAL A 28 -9.97 -4.27 10.45
N THR A 29 -8.97 -4.23 9.57
CA THR A 29 -7.62 -4.70 9.88
C THR A 29 -6.80 -3.70 10.68
N PHE A 30 -6.90 -2.40 10.35
CA PHE A 30 -6.03 -1.36 10.90
C PHE A 30 -6.77 -0.32 11.74
N GLY A 31 -8.11 -0.36 11.82
CA GLY A 31 -8.91 0.62 12.55
C GLY A 31 -8.77 2.05 11.98
N MET A 32 -8.37 2.19 10.72
CA MET A 32 -8.12 3.49 10.10
C MET A 32 -8.79 3.61 8.73
N THR A 33 -9.02 4.86 8.31
CA THR A 33 -9.57 5.13 6.98
C THR A 33 -8.59 4.77 5.88
N VAL A 34 -9.13 4.41 4.71
CA VAL A 34 -8.34 4.08 3.53
C VAL A 34 -7.39 5.21 3.13
N ASP A 35 -7.81 6.49 3.22
CA ASP A 35 -6.94 7.65 2.99
C ASP A 35 -5.72 7.69 3.91
N ARG A 36 -5.90 7.43 5.20
CA ARG A 36 -4.80 7.41 6.17
C ARG A 36 -3.84 6.27 5.89
N TYR A 37 -4.37 5.10 5.54
CA TYR A 37 -3.60 3.94 5.12
C TYR A 37 -2.78 4.25 3.85
N GLN A 38 -3.40 4.80 2.81
CA GLN A 38 -2.72 5.20 1.57
C GLN A 38 -1.61 6.23 1.82
N ARG A 39 -1.85 7.22 2.67
CA ARG A 39 -0.85 8.24 3.01
C ARG A 39 0.37 7.61 3.71
N ARG A 40 0.15 6.78 4.73
CA ARG A 40 1.23 6.08 5.43
C ARG A 40 2.01 5.17 4.50
N LEU A 41 1.33 4.40 3.66
CA LEU A 41 2.00 3.49 2.73
C LEU A 41 2.86 4.26 1.70
N ARG A 42 2.39 5.41 1.20
CA ARG A 42 3.21 6.29 0.34
C ARG A 42 4.46 6.81 1.05
N GLU A 43 4.35 7.21 2.32
CA GLU A 43 5.49 7.65 3.13
C GLU A 43 6.51 6.52 3.33
N ILE A 44 6.05 5.31 3.67
CA ILE A 44 6.90 4.13 3.84
C ILE A 44 7.65 3.80 2.54
N LEU A 45 6.95 3.79 1.40
CA LEU A 45 7.57 3.50 0.09
C LEU A 45 8.58 4.59 -0.33
N ARG A 46 8.33 5.86 0.04
CA ARG A 46 9.28 6.96 -0.20
C ARG A 46 10.53 6.82 0.66
N THR A 47 10.37 6.48 1.94
CA THR A 47 11.50 6.31 2.87
C THR A 47 12.31 5.07 2.56
N ALA A 48 11.68 3.95 2.19
CA ALA A 48 12.38 2.73 1.76
C ALA A 48 13.31 3.01 0.58
N ARG A 49 12.84 3.77 -0.43
CA ARG A 49 13.66 4.18 -1.58
C ARG A 49 14.87 5.03 -1.22
N ALA A 50 14.81 5.80 -0.12
CA ALA A 50 15.95 6.57 0.37
C ALA A 50 16.98 5.71 1.11
N THR A 51 16.62 4.48 1.49
CA THR A 51 17.44 3.59 2.32
C THR A 51 17.91 2.33 1.57
N ASP A 52 17.35 2.01 0.40
CA ASP A 52 17.64 0.78 -0.34
C ASP A 52 18.93 0.87 -1.19
N SER A 53 19.98 0.23 -0.68
CA SER A 53 20.98 -0.51 -1.48
C SER A 53 20.28 -1.68 -2.21
N PRO A 54 20.73 -2.13 -3.41
CA PRO A 54 19.91 -2.80 -4.43
C PRO A 54 19.26 -4.16 -4.10
N THR A 55 19.35 -4.68 -2.87
CA THR A 55 19.13 -6.11 -2.60
C THR A 55 17.76 -6.47 -1.98
N ALA A 56 16.95 -5.51 -1.51
CA ALA A 56 15.65 -5.79 -0.86
C ALA A 56 14.39 -5.45 -1.70
N SER A 57 14.56 -5.22 -3.02
CA SER A 57 13.62 -4.43 -3.82
C SER A 57 12.38 -5.16 -4.40
N GLY A 58 12.33 -6.49 -4.39
CA GLY A 58 11.28 -7.23 -5.13
C GLY A 58 9.84 -7.05 -4.63
N ARG A 59 9.61 -6.85 -3.32
CA ARG A 59 8.26 -6.77 -2.73
C ARG A 59 7.70 -5.34 -2.71
N ALA A 60 8.56 -4.35 -2.51
CA ALA A 60 8.15 -2.94 -2.54
C ALA A 60 7.70 -2.50 -3.94
N ASP A 61 8.31 -3.04 -5.00
CA ASP A 61 7.93 -2.74 -6.39
C ASP A 61 6.55 -3.30 -6.78
N VAL A 62 6.15 -4.45 -6.23
CA VAL A 62 4.80 -5.02 -6.46
C VAL A 62 3.73 -4.14 -5.79
N ALA A 63 3.94 -3.75 -4.53
CA ALA A 63 3.04 -2.83 -3.83
C ALA A 63 2.95 -1.48 -4.55
N ARG A 64 4.07 -1.00 -5.11
CA ARG A 64 4.13 0.24 -5.88
C ARG A 64 3.38 0.16 -7.22
N ARG A 65 3.51 -0.94 -7.96
CA ARG A 65 2.76 -1.16 -9.22
C ARG A 65 1.26 -1.25 -8.96
N ALA A 66 0.85 -1.94 -7.90
CA ALA A 66 -0.55 -2.01 -7.49
C ALA A 66 -1.11 -0.62 -7.12
N TYR A 67 -0.33 0.22 -6.43
CA TYR A 67 -0.77 1.56 -6.09
C TYR A 67 -0.84 2.52 -7.28
N LYS A 68 0.08 2.40 -8.24
CA LYS A 68 0.04 3.21 -9.47
C LYS A 68 -1.18 2.87 -10.34
N LEU A 69 -1.67 1.63 -10.25
CA LEU A 69 -2.95 1.22 -10.84
C LEU A 69 -4.14 1.88 -10.11
N MET A 70 -4.14 1.93 -8.77
CA MET A 70 -5.18 2.66 -8.00
C MET A 70 -5.20 4.17 -8.25
N GLU A 71 -4.06 4.81 -8.52
CA GLU A 71 -4.03 6.25 -8.90
C GLU A 71 -4.70 6.49 -10.27
N SER A 72 -4.84 5.46 -11.10
CA SER A 72 -5.52 5.50 -12.41
C SER A 72 -6.96 4.98 -12.36
N VAL A 73 -7.34 4.26 -11.31
CA VAL A 73 -8.72 3.78 -11.11
C VAL A 73 -9.41 4.81 -10.22
N GLU A 74 -10.08 5.78 -10.85
CA GLU A 74 -11.05 6.61 -10.16
C GLU A 74 -11.96 5.70 -9.31
N PRO A 75 -12.24 6.07 -8.04
CA PRO A 75 -13.17 5.30 -7.23
C PRO A 75 -14.50 5.31 -8.01
N GLN A 76 -14.92 4.11 -8.43
CA GLN A 76 -16.23 3.89 -9.02
C GLN A 76 -17.25 4.55 -8.09
N ARG A 77 -17.74 5.73 -8.50
CA ARG A 77 -18.91 6.34 -7.91
C ARG A 77 -20.03 5.36 -8.17
N ILE A 78 -20.32 4.53 -7.17
CA ILE A 78 -21.55 3.76 -7.14
C ILE A 78 -22.67 4.79 -7.23
N ARG A 79 -23.43 4.62 -8.30
CA ARG A 79 -24.43 5.52 -8.89
C ARG A 79 -25.62 5.74 -7.98
#